data_AF-X8CH93-F1
#
_entry.id   AF-X8CH93-F1
#
_cell.length_a   1.000
_cell.length_b   1.000
_cell.length_c   1.000
_cell.angle_alpha   90.00
_cell.angle_beta   90.00
_cell.angle_gamma   90.00
#
_symmetry.space_group_name_H-M   'P 1'
#
loop_
_entity.id
_entity.type
_entity.pdbx_description
1 polymer ?
#
loop_
_entity_poly.entity_id
_entity_poly.type
_entity_poly.pdbx_seq_one_letter_code
_entity_poly.pdbx_strand_id
1 'polypeptide(L)' 'MGRQLDPAAYVLHRAWVAPMILIVLDDPDDPTPYWLVSCRHPERVLSALTT' A
#
# COMPACT_ATOMS: atom_id res chain seq x y z
N MET A 1 -12.87 -3.70 -5.10
CA MET A 1 -11.85 -2.79 -5.63
C MET A 1 -12.36 -2.14 -6.90
N GLY A 2 -12.22 -0.81 -7.04
CA GLY A 2 -12.92 -0.02 -8.04
C GLY A 2 -12.06 0.45 -9.22
N ARG A 3 -12.70 1.11 -10.19
CA ARG A 3 -12.09 1.60 -11.45
C ARG A 3 -11.01 2.67 -11.27
N GLN A 4 -10.83 3.19 -10.06
CA GLN A 4 -9.90 4.26 -9.73
C GLN A 4 -8.54 3.75 -9.22
N LEU A 5 -8.32 2.43 -9.23
CA LEU A 5 -6.99 1.89 -8.95
C LEU A 5 -6.05 2.20 -10.11
N ASP A 6 -4.88 2.72 -9.77
CA ASP A 6 -3.80 2.87 -10.73
C ASP A 6 -3.31 1.48 -11.17
N PRO A 7 -3.26 1.17 -12.47
CA PRO A 7 -2.77 -0.12 -12.97
C PRO A 7 -1.28 -0.36 -12.68
N ALA A 8 -0.49 0.69 -12.46
CA ALA A 8 0.93 0.60 -12.10
C ALA A 8 1.16 0.32 -10.61
N ALA A 9 0.13 0.44 -9.77
CA ALA A 9 0.27 0.21 -8.34
C ALA A 9 0.46 -1.26 -7.99
N TYR A 10 1.29 -1.54 -7.00
CA TYR A 10 1.36 -2.86 -6.39
C TYR A 10 0.21 -3.03 -5.39
N VAL A 11 -0.64 -4.05 -5.61
CA VAL A 11 -1.79 -4.32 -4.75
C VAL A 11 -1.72 -5.73 -4.19
N LEU A 12 -1.55 -5.82 -2.87
CA LEU A 12 -1.70 -7.06 -2.10
C LEU A 12 -2.97 -6.97 -1.27
N HIS A 13 -4.08 -7.42 -1.84
CA HIS A 13 -5.38 -7.42 -1.17
C HIS A 13 -5.73 -8.82 -0.65
N ARG A 14 -6.11 -8.90 0.63
CA ARG A 14 -6.67 -10.11 1.26
C ARG A 14 -8.07 -9.79 1.77
N ALA A 15 -9.08 -10.45 1.19
CA ALA A 15 -10.49 -10.16 1.49
C ALA A 15 -10.89 -10.35 2.98
N TRP A 16 -10.15 -11.18 3.73
CA TRP A 16 -10.37 -11.45 5.15
C TRP A 16 -9.54 -10.55 6.09
N VAL A 17 -8.77 -9.61 5.56
CA VAL A 17 -7.99 -8.64 6.34
C VAL A 17 -8.58 -7.27 6.07
N ALA A 18 -9.36 -6.77 7.02
CA ALA A 18 -10.09 -5.52 6.88
C ALA A 18 -9.19 -4.27 6.70
N PRO A 19 -8.09 -4.09 7.48
CA PRO A 19 -7.25 -2.92 7.31
C PRO A 19 -6.30 -3.07 6.12
N MET A 20 -6.00 -1.94 5.49
CA MET A 20 -4.97 -1.82 4.46
C MET A 20 -4.11 -0.59 4.76
N ILE A 21 -2.86 -0.64 4.33
CA ILE A 21 -1.95 0.51 4.32
C ILE A 21 -1.73 0.95 2.87
N LEU A 22 -1.61 2.25 2.67
CA LEU A 22 -1.17 2.86 1.42
C LEU A 22 0.20 3.47 1.66
N ILE A 23 1.18 3.09 0.85
CA ILE A 23 2.55 3.60 0.91
C ILE A 23 2.82 4.28 -0.43
N VAL A 24 3.01 5.60 -0.43
CA VAL A 24 3.42 6.33 -1.64
C VAL A 24 4.92 6.12 -1.83
N LEU A 25 5.33 5.82 -3.05
CA LEU A 25 6.74 5.70 -3.40
C LEU A 25 7.22 7.02 -4.02
N ASP A 26 8.36 7.50 -3.51
CA ASP A 26 9.07 8.67 -4.04
C ASP A 26 10.42 8.19 -4.61
N ASP A 27 10.33 7.35 -5.64
CA ASP A 27 11.48 6.80 -6.34
C ASP A 27 11.38 7.20 -7.83
N PRO A 28 12.29 8.07 -8.34
CA PRO A 28 12.24 8.51 -9.72
C PRO A 28 12.58 7.41 -10.73
N ASP A 29 13.23 6.33 -10.30
CA ASP A 29 13.62 5.21 -11.17
C ASP A 29 12.56 4.09 -11.16
N ASP A 30 11.57 4.13 -10.24
CA ASP A 30 10.45 3.19 -10.16
C ASP A 30 9.12 3.89 -10.52
N PRO A 31 8.47 3.52 -11.64
CA PRO A 31 7.20 4.12 -12.03
C PRO A 31 6.00 3.68 -11.16
N THR A 32 6.20 2.79 -10.18
CA THR A 32 5.15 2.34 -9.26
C THR A 32 4.76 3.47 -8.29
N PRO A 33 3.53 4.02 -8.37
CA PRO A 33 3.20 5.24 -7.63
C PRO A 33 2.96 4.98 -6.13
N TYR A 34 2.41 3.80 -5.80
CA TYR A 34 2.14 3.41 -4.43
C TYR A 34 1.95 1.90 -4.30
N TRP A 35 2.05 1.42 -3.06
CA TRP A 35 1.64 0.09 -2.65
C TRP A 35 0.36 0.15 -1.82
N LEU A 36 -0.59 -0.75 -2.09
CA LEU A 36 -1.79 -0.96 -1.29
C LEU A 36 -1.78 -2.38 -0.72
N VAL A 37 -1.59 -2.51 0.60
CA VAL A 37 -1.30 -3.80 1.23
C VAL A 37 -2.23 -4.05 2.42
N SER A 38 -2.91 -5.19 2.43
CA SER A 38 -3.67 -5.67 3.59
C SER A 38 -2.74 -5.95 4.78
N CYS A 39 -3.01 -5.34 5.94
CA CYS A 39 -2.21 -5.48 7.16
C CYS A 39 -3.10 -5.57 8.40
N ARG A 40 -2.80 -6.48 9.34
CA ARG A 40 -3.57 -6.64 10.59
C ARG A 40 -3.23 -5.60 11.67
N HIS A 41 -2.06 -4.99 11.59
CA HIS A 41 -1.54 -4.01 12.56
C HIS A 41 -0.92 -2.82 11.81
N PRO A 42 -1.73 -2.02 11.09
CA PRO A 42 -1.25 -0.93 10.25
C PRO A 42 -0.39 0.09 11.03
N GLU A 43 -0.77 0.39 12.28
CA GLU A 43 -0.04 1.29 13.18
C GLU A 43 1.41 0.87 13.44
N ARG A 44 1.65 -0.44 13.60
CA ARG A 44 3.00 -0.98 13.81
C ARG A 44 3.87 -0.85 12.56
N VAL A 45 3.27 -1.01 11.38
CA VAL A 45 3.99 -0.84 10.10
C VAL A 45 4.31 0.62 9.87
N LEU A 46 3.34 1.52 10.04
CA LEU A 46 3.56 2.96 9.88
C LEU A 46 4.66 3.46 10.82
N SER A 47 4.63 3.03 12.08
CA SER A 47 5.67 3.40 13.07
C SER A 47 7.07 2.93 12.67
N ALA A 48 7.19 1.82 11.93
CA ALA A 48 8.47 1.31 11.45
C ALA A 48 8.99 2.05 10.19
N LEU A 49 8.10 2.74 9.48
CA LEU A 49 8.44 3.50 8.26
C LEU A 49 8.79 4.96 8.55
N THR A 50 8.27 5.52 9.65
CA THR A 50 8.63 6.85 10.15
C THR A 50 9.85 6.74 11.06
N THR A 51 11.04 6.96 10.51
CA THR A 51 12.28 7.20 11.29
C THR A 51 12.49 8.69 11.50
#